data_AF-A0A662TZL8-F1
#
_entry.id   AF-A0A662TZL8-F1
#
_cell.length_a   1.000
_cell.length_b   1.000
_cell.length_c   1.000
_cell.angle_alpha   90.00
_cell.angle_beta   90.00
_cell.angle_gamma   90.00
#
_symmetry.space_group_name_H-M   'P 1'
#
loop_
_entity.id
_entity.type
_entity.pdbx_description
1 polymer ?
#
loop_
_entity_poly.entity_id
_entity_poly.type
_entity_poly.pdbx_seq_one_letter_code
_entity_poly.pdbx_strand_id
1 'polypeptide(L)'
;MIRTGCRTFERKSSTMVSPERKQARKELLRWSYLVGCKDDFTCQICGDDQEIVGIRSHHLEGFAFNKELRFDVDNGITLCVICHDLYHEAFMGGDEVPATKKTFTQFVCFLWSLALLCHRNGDRFVS
;
A
#
# COMPACT_ATOMS: atom_id res chain seq x y z
N MET A 1 4.60 21.57 -3.66
CA MET A 1 3.22 22.06 -3.46
C MET A 1 2.64 21.31 -2.27
N ILE A 2 2.32 22.00 -1.18
CA ILE A 2 1.85 21.36 0.07
C ILE A 2 0.43 20.85 -0.19
N ARG A 3 0.23 19.52 -0.24
CA ARG A 3 -1.11 18.90 -0.33
C ARG A 3 -1.80 19.04 1.02
N THR A 4 -2.40 20.20 1.26
CA THR A 4 -3.24 20.44 2.44
C THR A 4 -4.44 19.49 2.43
N GLY A 5 -4.43 18.53 3.35
CA GLY A 5 -5.61 17.97 4.00
C GLY A 5 -6.44 16.99 3.18
N CYS A 6 -6.52 15.76 3.69
CA CYS A 6 -7.49 14.74 3.33
C CYS A 6 -8.92 15.33 3.21
N ARG A 7 -9.46 15.49 1.98
CA ARG A 7 -10.81 16.00 1.68
C ARG A 7 -11.83 14.86 1.54
N THR A 8 -13.11 15.14 1.70
CA THR A 8 -14.18 14.14 1.54
C THR A 8 -14.19 13.53 0.12
N PHE A 9 -14.08 12.20 0.04
CA PHE A 9 -14.07 11.44 -1.22
C PHE A 9 -15.48 11.00 -1.63
N GLU A 10 -16.02 11.56 -2.71
CA GLU A 10 -17.27 11.11 -3.34
C GLU A 10 -17.02 10.69 -4.79
N ARG A 11 -17.16 9.39 -5.09
CA ARG A 11 -17.18 8.88 -6.48
C ARG A 11 -18.59 8.52 -6.91
N LYS A 12 -18.99 8.95 -8.12
CA LYS A 12 -20.23 8.51 -8.78
C LYS A 12 -20.08 7.06 -9.26
N SER A 13 -21.07 6.21 -8.94
CA SER A 13 -21.11 4.77 -9.30
C SER A 13 -22.26 4.54 -10.29
N SER A 14 -21.99 3.94 -11.46
CA SER A 14 -22.94 3.85 -12.58
C SER A 14 -23.46 2.44 -12.93
N THR A 15 -23.46 1.46 -12.01
CA THR A 15 -23.88 0.08 -12.31
C THR A 15 -24.90 -0.50 -11.32
N MET A 16 -25.79 -1.37 -11.83
CA MET A 16 -26.72 -2.19 -11.04
C MET A 16 -25.93 -3.23 -10.24
N VAL A 17 -25.65 -2.92 -8.98
CA VAL A 17 -24.92 -3.75 -8.02
C VAL A 17 -25.83 -3.96 -6.81
N SER A 18 -25.82 -5.15 -6.19
CA SER A 18 -26.64 -5.40 -4.99
C SER A 18 -26.33 -4.37 -3.90
N PRO A 19 -27.31 -3.97 -3.06
CA PRO A 19 -27.09 -2.98 -2.02
C PRO A 19 -25.92 -3.30 -1.10
N GLU A 20 -25.74 -4.57 -0.74
CA GLU A 20 -24.66 -5.09 0.10
C GLU A 20 -23.28 -4.90 -0.57
N ARG A 21 -23.15 -5.28 -1.84
CA ARG A 21 -21.90 -5.11 -2.61
C ARG A 21 -21.57 -3.63 -2.80
N LYS A 22 -22.59 -2.78 -2.97
CA LYS A 22 -22.43 -1.32 -3.04
C LYS A 22 -21.91 -0.76 -1.71
N GLN A 23 -22.41 -1.25 -0.59
CA GLN A 23 -21.96 -0.84 0.74
C GLN A 23 -20.53 -1.27 1.03
N ALA A 24 -20.20 -2.56 0.82
CA ALA A 24 -18.84 -3.06 1.00
C ALA A 24 -17.83 -2.32 0.13
N ARG A 25 -18.20 -1.97 -1.11
CA ARG A 25 -17.36 -1.13 -1.98
C ARG A 25 -17.13 0.26 -1.42
N LYS A 26 -18.15 0.90 -0.84
CA LYS A 26 -18.00 2.22 -0.21
C LYS A 26 -17.05 2.16 0.99
N GLU A 27 -17.18 1.13 1.82
CA GLU A 27 -16.30 0.91 2.97
C GLU A 27 -14.85 0.68 2.54
N LEU A 28 -14.63 -0.17 1.53
CA LEU A 28 -13.30 -0.40 0.98
C LEU A 28 -12.67 0.87 0.40
N LEU A 29 -13.44 1.67 -0.34
CA LEU A 29 -12.97 2.94 -0.89
C LEU A 29 -12.65 3.95 0.20
N ARG A 30 -13.50 4.03 1.24
CA ARG A 30 -13.27 4.91 2.39
C ARG A 30 -12.02 4.50 3.15
N TRP A 31 -11.85 3.21 3.43
CA TRP A 31 -10.66 2.68 4.07
C TRP A 31 -9.40 2.99 3.26
N SER A 32 -9.41 2.71 1.95
CA SER A 32 -8.26 2.97 1.07
C SER A 32 -7.90 4.46 1.06
N TYR A 33 -8.91 5.33 1.05
CA TYR A 33 -8.72 6.76 1.11
C TYR A 33 -8.06 7.21 2.44
N LEU A 34 -8.53 6.69 3.58
CA LEU A 34 -7.97 7.00 4.89
C LEU A 34 -6.52 6.51 5.04
N VAL A 35 -6.21 5.32 4.53
CA VAL A 35 -4.82 4.80 4.48
C VAL A 35 -3.95 5.71 3.64
N GLY A 36 -4.41 6.08 2.44
CA GLY A 36 -3.71 7.04 1.57
C GLY A 36 -3.45 8.37 2.28
N CYS A 37 -4.45 8.91 2.97
CA CYS A 37 -4.28 10.16 3.70
C CYS A 37 -3.33 10.07 4.88
N LYS A 38 -3.31 8.95 5.62
CA LYS A 38 -2.36 8.72 6.72
C LYS A 38 -0.92 8.81 6.23
N ASP A 39 -0.68 8.34 5.01
CA ASP A 39 0.64 8.22 4.40
C ASP A 39 0.93 9.34 3.39
N ASP A 40 0.15 10.43 3.40
CA ASP A 40 0.23 11.56 2.45
C ASP A 40 0.22 11.15 0.97
N PHE A 41 -0.47 10.06 0.65
CA PHE A 41 -0.51 9.43 -0.68
C PHE A 41 0.88 9.11 -1.24
N THR A 42 1.83 8.82 -0.35
CA THR A 42 3.22 8.53 -0.66
C THR A 42 3.53 7.07 -0.38
N CYS A 43 4.22 6.40 -1.30
CA CYS A 43 4.67 5.03 -1.09
C CYS A 43 5.60 4.94 0.12
N GLN A 44 5.24 4.12 1.10
CA GLN A 44 6.00 3.97 2.34
C GLN A 44 7.25 3.09 2.20
N ILE A 45 7.54 2.58 0.99
CA ILE A 45 8.77 1.83 0.70
C ILE A 45 9.78 2.68 -0.06
N CYS A 46 9.38 3.31 -1.17
CA CYS A 46 10.29 4.06 -2.03
C CYS A 46 10.15 5.59 -1.94
N GLY A 47 9.11 6.10 -1.29
CA GLY A 47 8.84 7.54 -1.18
C GLY A 47 8.21 8.19 -2.42
N ASP A 48 7.85 7.41 -3.45
CA ASP A 48 7.19 7.94 -4.65
C ASP A 48 5.74 8.35 -4.35
N ASP A 49 5.34 9.54 -4.79
CA ASP A 49 4.03 10.16 -4.59
C ASP A 49 3.32 10.48 -5.93
N GLN A 50 3.92 10.03 -7.05
CA GLN A 50 3.41 10.32 -8.38
C GLN A 50 2.19 9.46 -8.72
N GLU A 51 1.12 10.13 -9.15
CA GLU A 51 -0.11 9.47 -9.59
C GLU A 51 0.14 8.54 -10.80
N ILE A 52 1.14 8.84 -11.62
CA ILE A 52 1.52 8.07 -12.83
C ILE A 52 1.96 6.65 -12.48
N VAL A 53 2.68 6.47 -11.36
CA VAL A 53 3.14 5.15 -10.92
C VAL A 53 2.00 4.32 -10.32
N GLY A 54 0.90 4.98 -9.96
CA GLY A 54 -0.26 4.37 -9.33
C GLY A 54 0.00 4.07 -7.86
N ILE A 55 -0.81 4.65 -6.99
CA ILE A 55 -0.77 4.45 -5.54
C ILE A 55 -1.94 3.57 -5.12
N ARG A 56 -1.68 2.56 -4.30
CA ARG A 56 -2.67 1.60 -3.79
C ARG A 56 -2.49 1.41 -2.29
N SER A 57 -3.61 1.22 -1.60
CA SER A 57 -3.60 0.76 -0.22
C SER A 57 -3.41 -0.76 -0.19
N HIS A 58 -2.48 -1.21 0.63
CA HIS A 58 -2.17 -2.61 0.88
C HIS A 58 -2.63 -2.99 2.29
N HIS A 59 -3.26 -4.15 2.44
CA HIS A 59 -3.60 -4.73 3.75
C HIS A 59 -2.39 -5.47 4.33
N LEU A 60 -1.91 -5.05 5.50
CA LEU A 60 -0.79 -5.71 6.18
C LEU A 60 -1.18 -7.10 6.70
N GLU A 61 -2.39 -7.24 7.25
CA GLU A 61 -3.04 -8.52 7.55
C GLU A 61 -4.11 -8.78 6.50
N GLY A 62 -3.98 -9.91 5.78
CA GLY A 62 -4.77 -10.21 4.59
C GLY A 62 -6.29 -10.12 4.78
N PHE A 63 -6.95 -9.43 3.85
CA PHE A 63 -8.40 -9.15 3.87
C PHE A 63 -9.26 -10.42 4.01
N ALA A 64 -8.89 -11.51 3.35
CA ALA A 64 -9.64 -12.78 3.39
C ALA A 64 -9.58 -13.45 4.77
N PHE A 65 -8.46 -13.31 5.47
CA PHE A 65 -8.12 -14.09 6.66
C PHE A 65 -8.41 -13.35 7.97
N ASN A 66 -8.38 -12.01 7.97
CA ASN A 66 -8.62 -11.22 9.17
C ASN A 66 -9.80 -10.25 8.98
N LYS A 67 -11.01 -10.71 9.29
CA LYS A 67 -12.26 -9.94 9.10
C LYS A 67 -12.32 -8.68 9.96
N GLU A 68 -11.79 -8.74 11.17
CA GLU A 68 -11.83 -7.67 12.15
C GLU A 68 -10.93 -6.49 11.74
N LEU A 69 -9.83 -6.78 11.03
CA LEU A 69 -8.86 -5.76 10.61
C LEU A 69 -9.08 -5.22 9.19
N ARG A 70 -10.13 -5.65 8.47
CA ARG A 70 -10.35 -5.27 7.05
C ARG A 70 -10.40 -3.77 6.79
N PHE A 71 -10.99 -3.04 7.74
CA PHE A 71 -11.20 -1.61 7.64
C PHE A 71 -10.49 -0.82 8.75
N ASP A 72 -9.60 -1.49 9.48
CA ASP A 72 -8.66 -0.82 10.38
C ASP A 72 -7.62 -0.07 9.53
N VAL A 73 -7.50 1.24 9.77
CA VAL A 73 -6.57 2.11 9.04
C VAL A 73 -5.11 1.75 9.39
N ASP A 74 -4.85 1.21 10.58
CA ASP A 74 -3.52 0.76 11.00
C ASP A 74 -3.17 -0.63 10.44
N ASN A 75 -4.15 -1.31 9.84
CA ASN A 75 -3.92 -2.49 9.02
C ASN A 75 -3.66 -2.15 7.55
N GLY A 76 -3.61 -0.87 7.18
CA GLY A 76 -3.30 -0.41 5.84
C GLY A 76 -1.94 0.28 5.74
N ILE A 77 -1.31 0.14 4.57
CA ILE A 77 -0.14 0.93 4.19
C ILE A 77 -0.24 1.34 2.72
N THR A 78 0.26 2.53 2.39
CA THR A 78 0.25 3.08 1.03
C THR A 78 1.50 2.66 0.27
N LEU A 79 1.31 1.99 -0.85
CA LEU A 79 2.38 1.50 -1.72
C LEU A 79 2.14 1.95 -3.17
N CYS A 80 3.21 2.20 -3.91
CA CYS A 80 3.11 2.27 -5.37
C CYS A 80 2.92 0.86 -5.95
N VAL A 81 2.40 0.76 -7.18
CA VAL A 81 2.16 -0.53 -7.84
C VAL A 81 3.45 -1.37 -7.88
N ILE A 82 4.59 -0.76 -8.17
CA ILE A 82 5.88 -1.47 -8.26
C ILE A 82 6.26 -2.11 -6.92
N CYS A 83 6.22 -1.36 -5.82
CA CYS A 83 6.56 -1.90 -4.50
C CYS A 83 5.52 -2.91 -4.00
N HIS A 84 4.25 -2.71 -4.36
CA HIS A 84 3.17 -3.62 -4.04
C HIS A 84 3.37 -4.99 -4.71
N ASP A 85 3.63 -4.99 -6.01
CA ASP A 85 3.80 -6.21 -6.79
C ASP A 85 5.13 -6.89 -6.43
N LEU A 86 6.19 -6.13 -6.17
CA LEU A 86 7.46 -6.66 -5.65
C LEU A 86 7.25 -7.43 -4.33
N TYR A 87 6.40 -6.94 -3.44
CA TYR A 87 6.11 -7.63 -2.18
C TYR A 87 5.36 -8.96 -2.42
N HIS A 88 4.27 -8.95 -3.19
CA HIS A 88 3.49 -10.17 -3.41
C HIS A 88 4.19 -11.17 -4.32
N GLU A 89 4.66 -10.74 -5.49
CA GLU A 89 5.20 -11.64 -6.51
C GLU A 89 6.61 -12.11 -6.16
N ALA A 90 7.52 -11.18 -5.84
CA ALA A 90 8.93 -11.52 -5.68
C ALA A 90 9.30 -11.98 -4.27
N PHE A 91 8.64 -11.46 -3.23
CA PHE A 91 8.98 -11.79 -1.83
C PHE A 91 8.08 -12.88 -1.24
N MET A 92 6.76 -12.82 -1.44
CA MET A 92 5.84 -13.82 -0.87
C MET A 92 5.56 -15.03 -1.77
N GLY A 93 5.74 -14.90 -3.10
CA GLY A 93 5.47 -15.98 -4.06
C GLY A 93 4.04 -15.99 -4.62
N GLY A 94 3.37 -14.83 -4.64
CA GLY A 94 2.06 -14.60 -5.25
C GLY A 94 0.97 -14.17 -4.26
N ASP A 95 -0.15 -13.67 -4.80
CA ASP A 95 -1.28 -13.13 -4.04
C ASP A 95 -2.06 -14.18 -3.21
N GLU A 96 -1.87 -15.47 -3.51
CA GLU A 96 -2.51 -16.58 -2.77
C GLU A 96 -1.95 -16.74 -1.36
N VAL A 97 -0.75 -16.22 -1.11
CA VAL A 97 -0.12 -16.25 0.22
C VAL A 97 -0.65 -15.08 1.05
N PRO A 98 -1.25 -15.32 2.23
CA PRO A 98 -1.75 -14.23 3.06
C PRO A 98 -0.63 -13.32 3.54
N ALA A 99 -0.74 -12.03 3.23
CA ALA A 99 0.09 -11.01 3.83
C ALA A 99 -0.12 -10.95 5.35
N THR A 100 0.97 -10.81 6.09
CA THR A 100 0.98 -10.54 7.53
C THR A 100 1.90 -9.35 7.83
N LYS A 101 1.68 -8.69 8.98
CA LYS A 101 2.60 -7.62 9.43
C LYS A 101 4.04 -8.12 9.55
N LYS A 102 4.22 -9.38 9.92
CA LYS A 102 5.53 -10.02 10.05
C LYS A 102 6.23 -10.15 8.70
N THR A 103 5.57 -10.69 7.68
CA THR A 103 6.15 -10.85 6.35
C THR A 103 6.46 -9.49 5.72
N PHE A 104 5.59 -8.51 5.91
CA PHE A 104 5.85 -7.14 5.45
C PHE A 104 7.07 -6.52 6.15
N THR A 105 7.20 -6.67 7.46
CA THR A 105 8.37 -6.19 8.22
C THR A 105 9.65 -6.86 7.72
N GLN A 106 9.62 -8.17 7.47
CA GLN A 106 10.77 -8.91 6.93
C GLN A 106 11.17 -8.39 5.55
N PHE A 107 10.20 -8.09 4.69
CA PHE A 107 10.44 -7.47 3.37
C PHE A 107 11.13 -6.11 3.50
N VAL A 108 10.64 -5.22 4.38
CA VAL A 108 11.27 -3.92 4.64
C VAL A 108 12.71 -4.08 5.15
N CYS A 109 12.92 -4.96 6.13
CA CYS A 109 14.25 -5.25 6.65
C CYS A 109 15.19 -5.78 5.57
N PHE A 110 14.69 -6.62 4.67
CA PHE A 110 15.46 -7.14 3.54
C PHE A 110 15.89 -6.00 2.58
N LEU A 111 14.95 -5.14 2.18
CA LEU A 111 15.26 -3.99 1.32
C LEU A 111 16.28 -3.04 1.96
N TRP A 112 16.15 -2.74 3.25
CA TRP A 112 17.12 -1.89 3.95
C TRP A 112 18.48 -2.55 4.10
N SER A 113 18.53 -3.85 4.34
CA SER A 113 19.80 -4.59 4.39
C SER A 113 20.53 -4.54 3.04
N LEU A 114 19.79 -4.64 1.93
CA LEU A 114 20.35 -4.48 0.58
C LEU A 114 20.82 -3.05 0.31
N ALA A 115 20.05 -2.03 0.72
CA ALA A 115 20.46 -0.64 0.59
C ALA A 115 21.78 -0.34 1.34
N LEU A 116 21.93 -0.88 2.56
CA LEU A 116 23.17 -0.77 3.33
C LEU A 116 24.36 -1.49 2.66
N LEU A 117 24.12 -2.60 1.96
CA LEU A 117 25.15 -3.29 1.16
C LEU A 117 25.51 -2.51 -0.11
N CYS A 118 24.57 -1.76 -0.70
CA CYS A 118 24.81 -0.89 -1.85
C CYS A 118 25.69 0.31 -1.47
N HIS A 119 25.43 0.96 -0.32
CA HIS A 119 26.27 2.06 0.18
C HIS A 119 27.72 1.64 0.48
N ARG A 120 27.99 0.36 0.77
CA ARG A 120 29.36 -0.15 0.93
C ARG A 120 30.11 -0.36 -0.38
N ASN A 121 29.41 -0.40 -1.52
CA ASN A 121 29.99 -0.68 -2.84
C ASN A 121 29.84 0.49 -3.85
N GLY A 122 29.33 1.65 -3.41
CA GLY A 122 28.81 2.70 -4.30
C GLY A 122 29.51 4.06 -4.30
N ASP A 123 30.52 4.34 -3.48
CA ASP A 123 31.26 5.62 -3.55
C ASP A 123 32.43 5.55 -4.55
N ARG A 124 32.10 5.38 -5.84
CA ARG A 124 32.89 5.89 -6.97
C ARG A 124 31.94 6.20 -8.12
N PHE A 125 31.46 7.43 -8.17
CA PHE A 125 31.85 8.37 -9.22
C PHE A 125 31.25 9.74 -8.88
N VAL A 126 32.13 10.62 -8.41
CA VAL A 126 31.97 12.06 -8.48
C VAL A 126 32.25 12.46 -9.93
N SER A 127 31.28 13.08 -10.59
CA SER A 127 31.45 14.28 -11.45
C SER A 127 30.10 14.70 -12.01
#